data_AF-A0A534AWN9-F1
#
_entry.id   AF-A0A534AWN9-F1
#
_cell.length_a   1.000
_cell.length_b   1.000
_cell.length_c   1.000
_cell.angle_alpha   90.00
_cell.angle_beta   90.00
_cell.angle_gamma   90.00
#
_symmetry.space_group_name_H-M   'P 1'
#
loop_
_entity.id
_entity.type
_entity.pdbx_description
1 polymer ?
#
loop_
_entity_poly.entity_id
_entity_poly.type
_entity_poly.pdbx_seq_one_letter_code
_entity_poly.pdbx_strand_id
1 'polypeptide(L)' 'HHRTGVEMEALTGAAVAALTIYDMCKALSHDIEIAQLRLLAKSGGRRPFARGAAG' A
#
# COMPACT_ATOMS: atom_id res chain seq x y z
N HIS A 1 -4.97 1.35 27.09
CA HIS A 1 -4.53 2.10 25.90
C HIS A 1 -4.55 1.20 24.68
N HIS A 2 -5.53 1.38 23.80
CA HIS A 2 -5.64 0.66 22.53
C HIS A 2 -4.50 1.13 21.61
N ARG A 3 -3.44 0.33 21.51
CA ARG A 3 -2.37 0.57 20.53
C ARG A 3 -2.64 -0.37 19.36
N THR A 4 -3.55 0.04 18.48
CA THR A 4 -3.73 -0.61 17.19
C THR A 4 -2.50 -0.34 16.33
N GLY A 5 -2.21 -1.24 15.39
CA GLY A 5 -1.18 -0.97 14.40
C GLY A 5 -1.66 0.10 13.41
N VAL A 6 -0.72 0.55 12.57
CA VAL A 6 -0.96 1.57 11.53
C VAL A 6 -0.98 0.98 10.12
N GLU A 7 -1.42 -0.28 10.00
CA GLU A 7 -1.43 -1.01 8.73
C GLU A 7 -2.33 -0.32 7.69
N MET A 8 -3.45 0.25 8.13
CA MET A 8 -4.43 0.88 7.26
C MET A 8 -3.95 2.24 6.75
N GLU A 9 -3.23 3.00 7.57
CA GLU A 9 -2.63 4.28 7.21
C GLU A 9 -1.57 4.08 6.14
N ALA A 10 -0.73 3.04 6.29
CA ALA A 10 0.27 2.69 5.29
C ALA A 10 -0.36 2.27 3.95
N LEU A 11 -1.37 1.39 3.97
CA LEU A 11 -2.07 0.94 2.76
C LEU A 11 -2.85 2.07 2.09
N THR A 12 -3.50 2.91 2.87
CA THR A 12 -4.28 4.04 2.35
C THR A 12 -3.36 5.08 1.71
N GLY A 13 -2.23 5.42 2.34
CA GLY A 13 -1.25 6.33 1.77
C GLY A 13 -0.69 5.83 0.44
N ALA A 14 -0.35 4.53 0.35
CA ALA A 14 0.10 3.91 -0.90
C ALA A 14 -1.01 3.91 -1.98
N ALA A 15 -2.26 3.63 -1.62
CA ALA A 15 -3.39 3.67 -2.54
C ALA A 15 -3.62 5.07 -3.12
N VAL A 16 -3.64 6.09 -2.26
CA VAL A 16 -3.82 7.49 -2.68
C VAL A 16 -2.69 7.91 -3.61
N ALA A 17 -1.43 7.60 -3.26
CA ALA A 17 -0.29 7.91 -4.13
C ALA A 17 -0.39 7.23 -5.50
N ALA A 18 -0.79 5.96 -5.55
CA ALA A 18 -0.98 5.23 -6.81
C ALA A 18 -2.13 5.83 -7.64
N LEU A 19 -3.23 6.22 -7.00
CA LEU A 19 -4.34 6.91 -7.66
C LEU A 19 -3.95 8.30 -8.18
N THR A 20 -3.09 9.03 -7.48
CA THR A 20 -2.55 10.31 -7.95
C THR A 20 -1.71 10.12 -9.21
N ILE A 21 -0.86 9.09 -9.26
CA ILE A 21 -0.08 8.77 -10.46
C ILE A 21 -1.01 8.39 -11.62
N TYR A 22 -2.04 7.57 -11.35
CA TYR A 22 -3.05 7.24 -12.35
C TYR A 22 -3.72 8.52 -12.88
N ASP A 23 -4.13 9.43 -11.99
CA ASP A 23 -4.79 10.69 -12.39
C ASP A 23 -3.92 11.56 -13.30
N MET A 24 -2.61 11.61 -13.06
CA MET A 24 -1.66 12.34 -13.90
C MET A 24 -1.42 11.67 -15.26
N CYS A 25 -1.46 10.34 -15.32
CA CYS A 25 -1.10 9.57 -16.52
C CYS A 25 -2.29 9.07 -17.33
N LYS A 26 -3.53 9.18 -16.83
CA LYS A 26 -4.76 8.67 -17.47
C LYS A 26 -5.00 9.19 -18.89
N ALA A 27 -4.46 10.38 -19.21
CA ALA A 27 -4.58 10.96 -20.55
C ALA A 27 -3.60 10.34 -21.57
N LEU A 28 -2.52 9.72 -21.09
CA LEU A 28 -1.49 9.10 -21.93
C LEU A 28 -1.81 7.64 -22.27
N SER A 29 -2.41 6.91 -21.32
CA SER A 29 -2.86 5.55 -21.53
C SER A 29 -4.06 5.22 -20.64
N HIS A 30 -5.02 4.52 -21.21
CA HIS A 30 -6.19 4.01 -20.49
C HIS A 30 -5.95 2.61 -19.91
N ASP A 31 -4.82 1.98 -20.25
CA ASP A 31 -4.47 0.62 -19.83
C ASP A 31 -3.65 0.59 -18.53
N ILE A 32 -3.56 1.72 -17.83
CA ILE A 32 -2.80 1.80 -16.58
C ILE A 32 -3.54 0.98 -15.52
N GLU A 33 -2.88 -0.04 -14.97
CA GLU A 33 -3.43 -0.87 -13.90
C GLU A 33 -2.64 -0.67 -12.60
N ILE A 34 -3.33 -0.36 -11.50
CA ILE A 34 -2.75 -0.47 -10.15
C ILE A 34 -2.84 -1.93 -9.72
N ALA A 35 -1.84 -2.73 -10.11
CA ALA A 35 -1.91 -4.19 -10.00
C ALA A 35 -1.92 -4.72 -8.55
N GLN A 36 -1.13 -4.12 -7.65
CA GLN A 36 -0.91 -4.69 -6.31
C GLN A 36 -0.76 -3.63 -5.23
N LEU A 37 -1.59 -3.77 -4.18
CA LEU A 37 -1.49 -3.01 -2.95
C LEU A 37 -1.39 -3.99 -1.78
N ARG A 38 -0.23 -4.04 -1.12
CA ARG A 38 0.02 -5.03 -0.08
C ARG A 38 0.90 -4.46 1.03
N LEU A 39 0.62 -4.87 2.26
CA LEU A 39 1.53 -4.62 3.38
C LEU A 39 2.79 -5.47 3.18
N LEU A 40 3.95 -4.82 3.22
CA LEU A 40 5.24 -5.48 3.11
C LEU A 40 5.80 -5.87 4.47
N ALA A 41 5.71 -4.97 5.44
CA ALA A 41 6.15 -5.24 6.80
C ALA A 41 5.38 -4.40 7.81
N LYS A 42 5.30 -4.91 9.03
CA LYS A 42 4.95 -4.16 10.23
C LYS A 42 5.71 -4.69 11.43
N SER A 43 6.10 -3.78 12.29
CA SER A 43 6.73 -4.05 13.58
C SER A 43 5.89 -3.48 14.71
N GLY A 44 5.99 -4.07 15.90
CA GLY A 44 5.19 -3.69 17.06
C GLY A 44 3.86 -4.42 17.17
N GLY A 45 3.24 -4.31 18.35
CA GLY A 45 2.05 -5.09 18.70
C GLY A 45 2.35 -6.57 18.94
N ARG A 46 1.29 -7.39 19.03
CA ARG A 46 1.41 -8.81 19.41
C ARG A 46 1.96 -9.72 18.30
N ARG A 47 1.88 -9.27 17.05
CA ARG A 47 2.23 -10.05 15.86
C ARG A 47 3.00 -9.18 14.86
N PRO A 48 4.34 -9.32 14.77
CA PRO A 48 5.10 -8.75 13.66
C PRO A 48 4.75 -9.49 12.37
N PHE A 49 4.88 -8.81 11.23
CA PHE A 49 4.69 -9.40 9.92
C PHE A 49 5.71 -8.82 8.96
N ALA A 50 6.33 -9.67 8.15
CA ALA A 50 7.17 -9.27 7.03
C ALA A 50 6.90 -10.25 5.89
N ARG A 51 6.56 -9.71 4.73
CA ARG A 51 6.39 -10.47 3.50
C ARG A 51 7.79 -10.77 2.96
N GLY A 52 8.09 -12.06 2.81
CA GLY A 52 9.31 -12.47 2.11
C GLY A 52 9.30 -11.93 0.68
N ALA A 53 10.47 -11.54 0.17
CA ALA A 53 10.64 -11.13 -1.21
C ALA A 53 10.31 -12.33 -2.13
N ALA A 54 9.05 -12.48 -2.51
CA ALA A 54 8.68 -13.26 -3.66
C ALA A 54 8.93 -12.35 -4.86
N GLY A 55 10.04 -12.63 -5.56
CA GLY A 55 10.37 -12.03 -6.86
C GLY A 55 9.36 -12.36 -7.94
#